data_AF-A0A7S3FSH3-F1
#
_entry.id   AF-A0A7S3FSH3-F1
#
_cell.length_a   1.000
_cell.length_b   1.000
_cell.length_c   1.000
_cell.angle_alpha   90.00
_cell.angle_beta   90.00
_cell.angle_gamma   90.00
#
_symmetry.space_group_name_H-M   'P 1'
#
loop_
_entity.id
_entity.type
_entity.pdbx_description
1 polymer ?
#
loop_
_entity_poly.entity_id
_entity_poly.type
_entity_poly.pdbx_seq_one_letter_code
_entity_poly.pdbx_strand_id
1 'polypeptide(L)'
;RDRRSRRSGASGSSRFVGSGAEPTVVYDVQGRVIATLMLSPSGSQTLVREEGGGSRLLPRGCVFGVPLSETSDSVWQAIVASEDKRFFDHNGIDFFGIARAVLSLGGRGGGSTITQQLAKNVALNPSRTVTRKVVELFLALGIERKMRKRSILEAYLNT
;
A
#
# COMPACT_ATOMS: atom_id res chain seq x y z
N ARG A 1 49.06 2.27 36.24
CA ARG A 1 47.81 1.50 36.48
C ARG A 1 46.72 2.54 36.77
N ASP A 2 45.60 2.68 36.07
CA ASP A 2 45.00 1.92 34.98
C ASP A 2 43.84 2.77 34.37
N ARG A 3 43.62 2.59 33.06
CA ARG A 3 42.41 2.81 32.19
C ARG A 3 41.43 3.97 32.45
N ARG A 4 41.31 4.95 31.53
CA ARG A 4 40.46 4.97 30.30
C ARG A 4 38.94 4.84 30.54
N SER A 5 38.18 5.92 30.32
CA SER A 5 37.50 6.19 29.04
C SER A 5 36.25 7.09 29.22
N ARG A 6 36.37 8.34 28.76
CA ARG A 6 35.23 9.13 28.29
C ARG A 6 34.96 8.66 26.84
N ARG A 7 33.79 8.09 26.56
CA ARG A 7 33.23 7.95 25.20
C ARG A 7 32.21 9.09 25.06
N SER A 8 32.48 10.20 24.39
CA SER A 8 32.68 10.43 22.94
C SER A 8 31.51 9.90 22.10
N GLY A 9 30.90 10.78 21.32
CA GLY A 9 29.57 10.68 20.74
C GLY A 9 29.31 9.49 19.82
N ALA A 10 28.03 9.09 19.79
CA ALA A 10 27.48 8.24 18.75
C ALA A 10 26.75 9.12 17.72
N SER A 11 27.54 9.82 16.90
CA SER A 11 27.12 10.27 15.58
C SER A 11 26.94 9.02 14.72
N GLY A 12 25.71 8.56 14.55
CA GLY A 12 25.35 7.48 13.63
C GLY A 12 25.38 7.93 12.16
N SER A 13 26.36 8.72 11.75
CA SER A 13 26.63 9.10 10.36
C SER A 13 27.49 8.01 9.71
N SER A 14 26.91 6.83 9.49
CA SER A 14 27.63 5.70 8.93
C SER A 14 27.05 5.29 7.58
N ARG A 15 27.64 5.88 6.52
CA ARG A 15 27.70 5.41 5.13
C ARG A 15 26.41 5.47 4.29
N PHE A 16 25.90 6.69 4.09
CA PHE A 16 25.10 7.03 2.90
C PHE A 16 25.92 7.71 1.79
N VAL A 17 27.26 7.61 1.85
CA VAL A 17 28.18 8.19 0.86
C VAL A 17 28.98 7.09 0.19
N GLY A 18 28.91 7.05 -1.15
CA GLY A 18 29.89 6.39 -2.01
C GLY A 18 29.43 5.09 -2.67
N SER A 19 28.51 5.16 -3.64
CA SER A 19 28.31 4.11 -4.64
C SER A 19 27.28 4.56 -5.69
N GLY A 20 27.68 5.42 -6.64
CA GLY A 20 27.07 5.60 -7.99
C GLY A 20 25.55 5.74 -8.17
N ALA A 21 24.73 5.74 -7.13
CA ALA A 21 23.28 5.78 -7.21
C ALA A 21 22.85 7.24 -7.11
N GLU A 22 22.26 7.75 -8.19
CA GLU A 22 21.70 9.09 -8.19
C GLU A 22 20.55 9.19 -7.18
N PRO A 23 20.48 10.29 -6.40
CA PRO A 23 19.36 10.51 -5.52
C PRO A 23 18.07 10.62 -6.33
N THR A 24 17.04 9.87 -5.94
CA THR A 24 15.72 9.99 -6.57
C THR A 24 14.93 11.08 -5.86
N VAL A 25 14.55 12.12 -6.60
CA VAL A 25 13.74 13.22 -6.08
C VAL A 25 12.25 12.88 -6.25
N VAL A 26 11.49 13.02 -5.18
CA VAL A 26 10.04 12.78 -5.15
C VAL A 26 9.33 14.12 -5.17
N TYR A 27 8.36 14.25 -6.06
CA TYR A 27 7.56 15.45 -6.24
C TYR A 27 6.10 15.20 -5.85
N ASP A 28 5.39 16.25 -5.42
CA ASP A 28 3.94 16.25 -5.31
C ASP A 28 3.27 16.43 -6.69
N VAL A 29 1.93 16.39 -6.69
CA VAL A 29 1.10 16.61 -7.89
C VAL A 29 1.19 18.04 -8.46
N GLN A 30 1.75 18.98 -7.71
CA GLN A 30 1.98 20.37 -8.11
C GLN A 30 3.44 20.60 -8.58
N GLY A 31 4.27 19.55 -8.61
CA GLY A 31 5.67 19.60 -9.02
C GLY A 31 6.63 20.11 -7.95
N ARG A 32 6.22 20.21 -6.67
CA ARG A 32 7.10 20.60 -5.56
C ARG A 32 7.85 19.39 -5.02
N VAL A 33 9.11 19.57 -4.64
CA VAL A 33 9.91 18.50 -4.04
C VAL A 33 9.41 18.22 -2.62
N ILE A 34 8.96 16.99 -2.37
CA ILE A 34 8.52 16.57 -1.04
C ILE A 34 9.58 15.75 -0.30
N ALA A 35 10.43 15.01 -1.04
CA ALA A 35 11.52 14.24 -0.44
C ALA A 35 12.62 13.89 -1.44
N THR A 36 13.82 13.63 -0.91
CA THR A 36 14.93 13.03 -1.66
C THR A 36 15.24 11.65 -1.08
N LEU A 37 15.22 10.64 -1.94
CA LEU A 37 15.51 9.26 -1.59
C LEU A 37 16.95 8.92 -1.99
N MET A 38 17.73 8.43 -1.03
CA MET A 38 19.02 7.81 -1.29
C MET A 38 18.95 6.34 -0.90
N LEU A 39 19.49 5.45 -1.72
CA LEU A 39 19.58 4.03 -1.42
C LEU A 39 20.95 3.73 -0.80
N SER A 40 20.98 2.88 0.23
CA SER A 40 22.23 2.30 0.73
C SER A 40 22.93 1.53 -0.40
N PRO A 41 24.27 1.42 -0.43
CA PRO A 41 24.99 0.60 -1.41
C PRO A 41 24.53 -0.86 -1.46
N SER A 42 24.06 -1.40 -0.33
CA SER A 42 23.47 -2.75 -0.22
C SER A 42 22.03 -2.83 -0.75
N GLY A 43 21.40 -1.69 -1.02
CA GLY A 43 19.98 -1.56 -1.34
C GLY A 43 19.03 -1.98 -0.21
N SER A 44 19.53 -2.25 1.00
CA SER A 44 18.69 -2.75 2.11
C SER A 44 17.93 -1.65 2.87
N GLN A 45 18.34 -0.39 2.69
CA GLN A 45 17.77 0.77 3.36
C GLN A 45 17.67 1.95 2.39
N THR A 46 16.66 2.79 2.60
CA THR A 46 16.46 4.05 1.89
C THR A 46 16.52 5.18 2.92
N LEU A 47 17.43 6.13 2.74
CA LEU A 47 17.43 7.38 3.48
C LEU A 47 16.48 8.35 2.77
N VAL A 48 15.45 8.75 3.50
CA VAL A 48 14.50 9.78 3.09
C VAL A 48 14.94 11.09 3.74
N ARG A 49 15.22 12.10 2.93
CA ARG A 49 15.42 13.47 3.40
C ARG A 49 14.21 14.31 2.98
N GLU A 50 13.49 14.83 3.95
CA GLU A 50 12.35 15.73 3.74
C GLU A 50 12.83 17.17 3.54
N GLU A 51 12.04 17.98 2.83
CA GLU A 51 12.35 19.39 2.53
C GLU A 51 12.61 20.22 3.80
N GLY A 52 11.92 19.92 4.90
CA GLY A 52 12.07 20.58 6.21
C GLY A 52 13.33 20.22 6.99
N GLY A 53 14.28 19.48 6.39
CA GLY A 53 15.58 19.14 7.00
C GLY A 53 15.57 17.86 7.86
N GLY A 54 14.43 17.20 8.00
CA GLY A 54 14.33 15.87 8.61
C GLY A 54 14.95 14.78 7.73
N SER A 55 15.68 13.85 8.33
CA SER A 55 16.14 12.63 7.63
C SER A 55 15.77 11.38 8.40
N ARG A 56 15.18 10.40 7.71
CA ARG A 56 14.79 9.10 8.27
C ARG A 56 15.37 7.96 7.44
N LEU A 57 15.82 6.92 8.12
CA LEU A 57 16.23 5.66 7.51
C LEU A 57 15.05 4.71 7.49
N LEU A 58 14.67 4.26 6.31
CA LEU A 58 13.58 3.31 6.14
C LEU A 58 14.11 1.99 5.59
N PRO A 59 13.66 0.84 6.11
CA PRO A 59 13.94 -0.44 5.48
C PRO A 59 13.34 -0.47 4.07
N ARG A 60 13.97 -1.24 3.18
CA ARG A 60 13.44 -1.42 1.82
C ARG A 60 12.02 -2.00 1.87
N GLY A 61 11.11 -1.43 1.09
CA GLY A 61 9.70 -1.85 1.06
C GLY A 61 8.81 -1.22 2.13
N CYS A 62 9.24 -0.12 2.75
CA CYS A 62 8.35 0.66 3.61
C CYS A 62 7.24 1.31 2.77
N VAL A 63 6.01 0.84 2.96
CA VAL A 63 4.80 1.48 2.44
C VAL A 63 4.35 2.50 3.47
N PHE A 64 4.16 3.75 3.03
CA PHE A 64 3.54 4.76 3.88
C PHE A 64 2.04 4.66 3.70
N GLY A 65 1.32 4.33 4.77
CA GLY A 65 -0.14 4.38 4.76
C GLY A 65 -0.60 5.82 4.54
N VAL A 66 -1.34 6.06 3.46
CA VAL A 66 -1.95 7.35 3.16
C VAL A 66 -3.42 7.29 3.59
N PRO A 67 -3.88 8.17 4.49
CA PRO A 67 -5.30 8.27 4.83
C PRO A 67 -6.13 8.59 3.59
N LEU A 68 -7.35 8.04 3.51
CA LEU A 68 -8.23 8.30 2.38
C LEU A 68 -8.56 9.80 2.25
N SER A 69 -8.55 10.56 3.36
CA SER A 69 -8.75 12.01 3.36
C SER A 69 -7.63 12.81 2.69
N GLU A 70 -6.43 12.25 2.60
CA GLU A 70 -5.28 12.85 1.90
C GLU A 70 -5.15 12.33 0.47
N THR A 71 -5.94 11.31 0.11
CA THR A 71 -5.99 10.79 -1.25
C THR A 71 -6.92 11.65 -2.10
N SER A 72 -6.46 12.06 -3.28
CA SER A 72 -7.30 12.82 -4.22
C SER A 72 -8.58 12.06 -4.57
N ASP A 73 -9.71 12.77 -4.57
CA ASP A 73 -11.02 12.18 -4.85
C ASP A 73 -11.09 11.47 -6.19
N SER A 74 -10.47 12.05 -7.22
CA SER A 74 -10.41 11.48 -8.56
C SER A 74 -9.73 10.10 -8.58
N VAL A 75 -8.72 9.88 -7.73
CA VAL A 75 -7.94 8.64 -7.71
C VAL A 75 -8.78 7.49 -7.18
N TRP A 76 -9.35 7.64 -5.97
CA TRP A 76 -10.12 6.56 -5.38
C TRP A 76 -11.43 6.31 -6.14
N GLN A 77 -12.04 7.36 -6.71
CA GLN A 77 -13.24 7.23 -7.54
C GLN A 77 -12.96 6.48 -8.84
N ALA A 78 -11.83 6.73 -9.50
CA ALA A 78 -11.44 6.01 -10.70
C ALA A 78 -11.22 4.51 -10.42
N ILE A 79 -10.58 4.19 -9.29
CA ILE A 79 -10.37 2.81 -8.86
C ILE A 79 -11.71 2.13 -8.58
N VAL A 80 -12.60 2.76 -7.81
CA VAL A 80 -13.94 2.23 -7.56
C VAL A 80 -14.70 2.04 -8.88
N ALA A 81 -14.67 3.00 -9.80
CA ALA A 81 -15.37 2.90 -11.08
C ALA A 81 -14.84 1.77 -11.98
N SER A 82 -13.54 1.48 -11.93
CA SER A 82 -12.87 0.45 -12.73
C SER A 82 -12.99 -0.95 -12.12
N GLU A 83 -12.75 -1.08 -10.83
CA GLU A 83 -12.64 -2.38 -10.14
C GLU A 83 -13.98 -2.86 -9.57
N ASP A 84 -14.77 -1.96 -9.00
CA ASP A 84 -15.98 -2.31 -8.25
C ASP A 84 -16.98 -1.14 -8.24
N LYS A 85 -17.63 -0.91 -9.39
CA LYS A 85 -18.50 0.25 -9.61
C LYS A 85 -19.63 0.38 -8.57
N ARG A 86 -20.01 -0.73 -7.92
CA ARG A 86 -21.07 -0.81 -6.92
C ARG A 86 -20.54 -0.98 -5.51
N PHE A 87 -19.28 -0.66 -5.27
CA PHE A 87 -18.60 -0.84 -3.98
C PHE A 87 -19.41 -0.34 -2.78
N PHE A 88 -20.09 0.80 -2.91
CA PHE A 88 -20.89 1.40 -1.85
C PHE A 88 -22.31 0.80 -1.71
N ASP A 89 -22.76 -0.01 -2.67
CA ASP A 89 -24.12 -0.58 -2.71
C ASP A 89 -24.22 -2.00 -2.15
N HIS A 90 -23.09 -2.71 -1.99
CA HIS A 90 -23.08 -4.11 -1.56
C HIS A 90 -22.25 -4.31 -0.28
N ASN A 91 -22.35 -5.48 0.36
CA ASN A 91 -21.61 -5.80 1.60
C ASN A 91 -20.59 -6.92 1.34
N GLY A 92 -19.57 -6.63 0.52
CA GLY A 92 -18.50 -7.57 0.17
C GLY A 92 -18.75 -8.48 -1.03
N ILE A 93 -20.00 -8.63 -1.49
CA ILE A 93 -20.35 -9.46 -2.65
C ILE A 93 -21.30 -8.68 -3.55
N ASP A 94 -20.90 -8.43 -4.79
CA ASP A 94 -21.79 -7.86 -5.81
C ASP A 94 -22.48 -8.96 -6.61
N PHE A 95 -23.69 -9.36 -6.20
CA PHE A 95 -24.48 -10.36 -6.92
C PHE A 95 -24.82 -9.94 -8.36
N PHE A 96 -25.03 -8.64 -8.60
CA PHE A 96 -25.31 -8.12 -9.94
C PHE A 96 -24.03 -8.10 -10.79
N GLY A 97 -22.89 -7.78 -10.18
CA GLY A 97 -21.58 -7.86 -10.81
C GLY A 97 -21.21 -9.28 -11.21
N ILE A 98 -21.47 -10.26 -10.33
CA ILE A 98 -21.29 -11.69 -10.63
C ILE A 98 -22.22 -12.12 -11.78
N ALA A 99 -23.51 -11.78 -11.72
CA ALA A 99 -24.45 -12.12 -12.78
C ALA A 99 -24.03 -11.51 -14.13
N ARG A 100 -23.61 -10.25 -14.14
CA ARG A 100 -23.08 -9.57 -15.34
C ARG A 100 -21.82 -10.26 -15.86
N ALA A 101 -20.89 -10.62 -14.99
CA ALA A 101 -19.65 -11.29 -15.37
C ALA A 101 -19.94 -12.66 -16.00
N VAL A 102 -20.88 -13.43 -15.45
CA VAL A 102 -21.32 -14.71 -16.02
C VAL A 102 -21.98 -14.52 -17.38
N LEU A 103 -22.94 -13.59 -17.50
CA LEU A 103 -23.67 -13.33 -18.74
C LEU A 103 -22.79 -12.76 -19.86
N SER A 104 -21.68 -12.09 -19.50
CA SER A 104 -20.73 -11.56 -20.46
C SER A 104 -19.53 -12.49 -20.73
N LEU A 105 -19.55 -13.72 -20.23
CA LEU A 105 -18.43 -14.68 -20.31
C LEU A 105 -17.10 -14.06 -19.81
N GLY A 106 -17.16 -13.19 -18.81
CA GLY A 106 -16.02 -12.45 -18.26
C GLY A 106 -15.56 -11.25 -19.10
N GLY A 107 -16.19 -10.97 -20.24
CA GLY A 107 -15.81 -9.90 -21.16
C GLY A 107 -16.09 -8.48 -20.68
N ARG A 108 -16.83 -8.29 -19.58
CA ARG A 108 -17.19 -6.96 -19.02
C ARG A 108 -16.78 -6.76 -17.56
N GLY A 109 -15.65 -7.33 -17.17
CA GLY A 109 -15.04 -7.16 -15.85
C GLY A 109 -15.15 -8.40 -14.98
N GLY A 110 -14.17 -8.59 -14.09
CA GLY A 110 -14.17 -9.66 -13.11
C GLY A 110 -15.22 -9.39 -12.04
N GLY A 111 -16.10 -10.35 -11.74
CA GLY A 111 -17.13 -10.21 -10.70
C GLY A 111 -16.62 -10.16 -9.25
N SER A 112 -15.33 -9.85 -9.03
CA SER A 112 -14.73 -9.77 -7.69
C SER A 112 -14.80 -8.34 -7.16
N THR A 113 -15.19 -8.18 -5.91
CA THR A 113 -15.32 -6.87 -5.25
C THR A 113 -13.99 -6.39 -4.66
N ILE A 114 -13.85 -5.08 -4.41
CA ILE A 114 -12.68 -4.52 -3.72
C ILE A 114 -12.44 -5.24 -2.38
N THR A 115 -13.50 -5.54 -1.63
CA THR A 115 -13.40 -6.25 -0.35
C THR A 115 -12.88 -7.68 -0.52
N GLN A 116 -13.28 -8.39 -1.58
CA GLN A 116 -12.72 -9.72 -1.88
C GLN A 116 -11.26 -9.64 -2.30
N GLN A 117 -10.88 -8.60 -3.05
CA GLN A 117 -9.48 -8.38 -3.40
C GLN A 117 -8.63 -8.05 -2.18
N LEU A 118 -9.14 -7.23 -1.25
CA LEU A 118 -8.50 -6.98 0.05
C LEU A 118 -8.36 -8.26 0.87
N ALA A 119 -9.42 -9.07 0.96
CA ALA A 119 -9.38 -10.37 1.63
C ALA A 119 -8.32 -11.31 1.03
N LYS A 120 -8.16 -11.30 -0.30
CA LYS A 120 -7.11 -12.05 -1.01
C LYS A 120 -5.71 -11.58 -0.61
N ASN A 121 -5.50 -10.27 -0.46
CA ASN A 121 -4.20 -9.71 -0.05
C ASN A 121 -3.83 -10.08 1.39
N VAL A 122 -4.83 -10.23 2.28
CA VAL A 122 -4.63 -10.65 3.67
C VAL A 122 -4.46 -12.18 3.81
N ALA A 123 -4.90 -12.96 2.83
CA ALA A 123 -4.80 -14.41 2.88
C ALA A 123 -3.35 -14.91 2.68
N LEU A 124 -2.81 -15.60 3.70
CA LEU A 124 -1.41 -16.07 3.74
C LEU A 124 -1.06 -17.22 2.76
N ASN A 125 -2.01 -17.75 1.99
CA ASN A 125 -1.79 -18.92 1.14
C ASN A 125 -2.05 -18.63 -0.37
N PRO A 126 -1.01 -18.65 -1.23
CA PRO A 126 -1.11 -18.25 -2.63
C PRO A 126 -1.71 -19.33 -3.57
N SER A 127 -2.08 -20.50 -3.04
CA SER A 127 -2.63 -21.61 -3.84
C SER A 127 -3.93 -21.23 -4.56
N ARG A 128 -3.95 -21.35 -5.90
CA ARG A 128 -5.08 -20.96 -6.77
C ARG A 128 -6.13 -22.08 -6.86
N THR A 129 -6.84 -22.32 -5.77
CA THR A 129 -7.92 -23.30 -5.72
C THR A 129 -9.29 -22.63 -5.49
N VAL A 130 -10.37 -23.31 -5.88
CA VAL A 130 -11.76 -22.91 -5.58
C VAL A 130 -11.93 -22.69 -4.06
N THR A 131 -11.26 -23.50 -3.25
CA THR A 131 -11.20 -23.37 -1.79
C THR A 131 -10.73 -21.99 -1.36
N ARG A 132 -9.69 -21.43 -1.98
CA ARG A 132 -9.24 -20.06 -1.66
C ARG A 132 -10.32 -19.03 -1.97
N LYS A 133 -11.04 -19.18 -3.08
CA LYS A 133 -12.10 -18.23 -3.45
C LYS A 133 -13.27 -18.24 -2.45
N VAL A 134 -13.58 -19.40 -1.87
CA VAL A 134 -14.55 -19.51 -0.77
C VAL A 134 -14.02 -18.84 0.50
N VAL A 135 -12.73 -18.99 0.82
CA VAL A 135 -12.10 -18.29 1.95
C VAL A 135 -12.13 -16.77 1.76
N GLU A 136 -11.80 -16.27 0.57
CA GLU A 136 -11.92 -14.83 0.21
C GLU A 136 -13.34 -14.32 0.46
N LEU A 137 -14.36 -15.12 0.13
CA LEU A 137 -15.77 -14.78 0.34
C LEU A 137 -16.09 -14.57 1.83
N PHE A 138 -15.74 -15.54 2.67
CA PHE A 138 -16.00 -15.47 4.11
C PHE A 138 -15.19 -14.36 4.79
N LEU A 139 -13.93 -14.17 4.39
CA LEU A 139 -13.09 -13.09 4.89
C LEU A 139 -13.64 -11.72 4.49
N ALA A 140 -14.07 -11.54 3.23
CA ALA A 140 -14.69 -10.30 2.77
C ALA A 140 -15.95 -9.96 3.58
N LEU A 141 -16.82 -10.96 3.81
CA LEU A 141 -17.99 -10.80 4.68
C LEU A 141 -17.63 -10.50 6.14
N GLY A 142 -16.50 -11.00 6.64
CA GLY A 142 -15.97 -10.66 7.95
C GLY A 142 -15.45 -9.23 8.04
N ILE A 143 -14.73 -8.78 7.01
CA ILE A 143 -14.22 -7.42 6.87
C ILE A 143 -15.38 -6.41 6.84
N GLU A 144 -16.40 -6.64 6.03
CA GLU A 144 -17.57 -5.75 5.87
C GLU A 144 -18.40 -5.62 7.15
N ARG A 145 -18.35 -6.62 8.04
CA ARG A 145 -18.99 -6.53 9.36
C ARG A 145 -18.20 -5.70 10.35
N LYS A 146 -16.87 -5.64 10.20
CA LYS A 146 -15.97 -5.00 11.18
C LYS A 146 -15.50 -3.60 10.76
N MET A 147 -15.51 -3.31 9.46
CA MET A 147 -14.97 -2.08 8.90
C MET A 147 -16.03 -1.35 8.08
N ARG A 148 -15.99 0.00 8.14
CA ARG A 148 -16.82 0.84 7.28
C ARG A 148 -16.24 0.87 5.86
N LYS A 149 -17.10 1.11 4.85
CA LYS A 149 -16.70 1.19 3.43
C LYS A 149 -15.47 2.05 3.15
N ARG A 150 -15.41 3.25 3.75
CA ARG A 150 -14.26 4.14 3.58
C ARG A 150 -12.97 3.54 4.14
N SER A 151 -13.03 2.88 5.30
CA SER A 151 -11.87 2.21 5.90
C SER A 151 -11.43 0.97 5.09
N ILE A 152 -12.36 0.25 4.48
CA ILE A 152 -12.05 -0.86 3.57
C ILE A 152 -11.33 -0.34 2.33
N LEU A 153 -11.84 0.74 1.74
CA LEU A 153 -11.21 1.37 0.59
C LEU A 153 -9.82 1.91 0.93
N GLU A 154 -9.68 2.60 2.05
CA GLU A 154 -8.37 3.06 2.55
C GLU A 154 -7.40 1.91 2.73
N ALA A 155 -7.81 0.82 3.38
CA ALA A 155 -6.96 -0.36 3.56
C ALA A 155 -6.56 -0.97 2.21
N TYR A 156 -7.47 -1.04 1.24
CA TYR A 156 -7.19 -1.55 -0.10
C TYR A 156 -6.23 -0.66 -0.90
N LEU A 157 -6.33 0.67 -0.79
CA LEU A 157 -5.39 1.59 -1.44
C LEU A 157 -3.98 1.54 -0.84
N ASN A 158 -3.86 1.00 0.38
CA ASN A 158 -2.62 0.86 1.13
C ASN A 158 -2.08 -0.59 1.16
N THR A 159 -2.67 -1.52 0.41
CA THR A 159 -2.10 -2.86 0.17
C THR A 159 -1.17 -2.88 -1.02
#